data_AF-A0A6C0FTX2-F1
#
_entry.id   AF-A0A6C0FTX2-F1
#
_cell.length_a   1.000
_cell.length_b   1.000
_cell.length_c   1.000
_cell.angle_alpha   90.00
_cell.angle_beta   90.00
_cell.angle_gamma   90.00
#
_symmetry.space_group_name_H-M   'P 1'
#
loop_
_entity.id
_entity.type
_entity.pdbx_description
1 polymer ?
#
loop_
_entity_poly.entity_id
_entity_poly.type
_entity_poly.pdbx_seq_one_letter_code
_entity_poly.pdbx_strand_id
1 'polypeptide(L)'
;MQGVPLVSGAVTLTLLTVAPATVTVAPDADGSARATSSPGTVHVAAPAGWSLTVLTDGSVLVADAAGVPVGGLSGGAAVAVAPDLVRVDGTTGADLWLASATVAALSWGDREGGESLGVTPTAWARASGLAAQDLTWAQLVAQEPRADAPTMHDQLLCHMLGAPDKAQWNLEPWRPDVDAFTMIAARCNPE
;
A
#
# COMPACT_ATOMS: atom_id res chain seq x y z
N MET A 1 -25.21 -8.24 14.07
CA MET A 1 -23.79 -8.10 14.41
C MET A 1 -23.41 -6.66 14.10
N GLN A 2 -22.88 -5.92 15.07
CA GLN A 2 -22.40 -4.54 14.83
C GLN A 2 -20.94 -4.63 14.40
N GLY A 3 -20.60 -4.10 13.23
CA GLY A 3 -19.23 -4.12 12.73
C GLY A 3 -18.32 -3.15 13.47
N VAL A 4 -17.03 -3.47 13.54
CA VAL A 4 -16.00 -2.62 14.16
C VAL A 4 -15.32 -1.80 13.06
N PRO A 5 -15.31 -0.46 13.14
CA PRO A 5 -14.66 0.36 12.12
C PRO A 5 -13.14 0.31 12.25
N LEU A 6 -12.44 0.14 11.12
CA LEU A 6 -11.00 0.32 10.97
C LEU A 6 -10.77 1.55 10.10
N VAL A 7 -10.17 2.60 10.69
CA VAL A 7 -10.13 3.93 10.09
C VAL A 7 -8.68 4.38 9.89
N SER A 8 -8.33 4.77 8.66
CA SER A 8 -7.08 5.47 8.35
C SER A 8 -7.40 6.68 7.47
N GLY A 9 -7.12 7.88 7.97
CA GLY A 9 -7.44 9.12 7.27
C GLY A 9 -8.92 9.18 6.84
N ALA A 10 -9.15 9.30 5.53
CA ALA A 10 -10.50 9.31 4.94
C ALA A 10 -11.07 7.91 4.63
N VAL A 11 -10.29 6.85 4.78
CA VAL A 11 -10.70 5.48 4.48
C VAL A 11 -11.23 4.81 5.75
N THR A 12 -12.46 4.30 5.68
CA THR A 12 -13.07 3.50 6.74
C THR A 12 -13.52 2.16 6.18
N LEU A 13 -12.96 1.07 6.70
CA LEU A 13 -13.42 -0.29 6.44
C LEU A 13 -14.19 -0.81 7.65
N THR A 14 -15.17 -1.68 7.43
CA THR A 14 -15.94 -2.32 8.51
C THR A 14 -15.49 -3.76 8.70
N LEU A 15 -15.07 -4.11 9.91
CA LEU A 15 -14.67 -5.47 10.29
C LEU A 15 -15.86 -6.22 10.89
N LEU A 16 -16.12 -7.41 10.37
CA LEU A 16 -17.19 -8.31 10.83
C LEU A 16 -16.57 -9.67 11.17
N THR A 17 -16.55 -10.02 12.45
CA THR A 17 -16.02 -11.31 12.88
C THR A 17 -17.13 -12.37 12.95
N VAL A 18 -16.78 -13.61 12.60
CA VAL A 18 -17.67 -14.76 12.80
C VAL A 18 -17.37 -15.36 14.17
N ALA A 19 -18.37 -15.43 15.05
CA ALA A 19 -18.21 -15.98 16.39
C ALA A 19 -17.56 -17.39 16.34
N PRO A 20 -16.57 -17.68 17.22
CA PRO A 20 -16.20 -16.93 18.41
C PRO A 20 -15.14 -15.83 18.19
N ALA A 21 -14.78 -15.50 16.95
CA ALA A 21 -13.70 -14.56 16.68
C ALA A 21 -14.02 -13.15 17.20
N THR A 22 -13.01 -12.49 17.76
CA THR A 22 -13.05 -11.09 18.19
C THR A 22 -12.00 -10.27 17.44
N VAL A 23 -12.18 -8.95 17.41
CA VAL A 23 -11.22 -8.03 16.80
C VAL A 23 -11.05 -6.79 17.67
N THR A 24 -9.81 -6.34 17.80
CA THR A 24 -9.45 -5.07 18.46
C THR A 24 -8.80 -4.17 17.42
N VAL A 25 -9.19 -2.90 17.39
CA VAL A 25 -8.63 -1.89 16.47
C VAL A 25 -7.84 -0.85 17.25
N ALA A 26 -6.73 -0.38 16.68
CA ALA A 26 -5.91 0.68 17.24
C ALA A 26 -5.37 1.59 16.12
N PRO A 27 -5.49 2.92 16.26
CA PRO A 27 -4.81 3.84 15.34
C PRO A 27 -3.31 3.90 15.65
N ASP A 28 -2.51 4.05 14.60
CA ASP A 28 -1.07 4.34 14.69
C ASP A 28 -0.84 5.86 14.58
N ALA A 29 0.28 6.34 15.12
CA ALA A 29 0.60 7.77 15.15
C ALA A 29 0.83 8.40 13.76
N ASP A 30 1.10 7.58 12.75
CA ASP A 30 1.28 8.00 11.35
C ASP A 30 -0.05 8.11 10.57
N GLY A 31 -1.19 7.91 11.24
CA GLY A 31 -2.53 7.96 10.65
C GLY A 31 -2.97 6.66 9.97
N SER A 32 -2.14 5.62 9.95
CA SER A 32 -2.56 4.25 9.65
C SER A 32 -3.29 3.64 10.84
N ALA A 33 -3.88 2.46 10.67
CA ALA A 33 -4.55 1.75 11.76
C ALA A 33 -4.38 0.24 11.65
N ARG A 34 -4.35 -0.42 12.81
CA ARG A 34 -4.21 -1.86 12.93
C ARG A 34 -5.47 -2.50 13.48
N ALA A 35 -5.71 -3.74 13.08
CA ALA A 35 -6.70 -4.59 13.69
C ALA A 35 -6.11 -5.98 13.98
N THR A 36 -6.13 -6.38 15.24
CA THR A 36 -5.71 -7.72 15.65
C THR A 36 -6.95 -8.56 15.97
N SER A 37 -7.09 -9.69 15.28
CA SER A 37 -8.18 -10.63 15.52
C SER A 37 -7.71 -11.86 16.28
N SER A 38 -8.61 -12.46 17.06
CA SER A 38 -8.41 -13.83 17.54
C SER A 38 -8.51 -14.82 16.35
N PRO A 39 -8.14 -16.10 16.54
CA PRO A 39 -8.38 -17.14 15.54
C PRO A 39 -9.82 -17.16 15.03
N GLY A 40 -9.98 -17.37 13.72
CA GLY A 40 -11.26 -17.46 13.03
C GLY A 40 -11.29 -16.63 11.74
N THR A 41 -12.50 -16.27 11.33
CA THR A 41 -12.77 -15.54 10.10
C THR A 41 -13.16 -14.10 10.39
N VAL A 42 -12.49 -13.17 9.69
CA VAL A 42 -12.83 -11.73 9.65
C VAL A 42 -13.26 -11.39 8.23
N HIS A 43 -14.44 -10.80 8.08
CA HIS A 43 -14.82 -10.14 6.84
C HIS A 43 -14.49 -8.65 6.93
N VAL A 44 -13.95 -8.10 5.86
CA VAL A 44 -13.64 -6.67 5.74
C VAL A 44 -14.47 -6.11 4.62
N ALA A 45 -15.36 -5.18 4.95
CA ALA A 45 -16.27 -4.54 4.02
C ALA A 45 -15.87 -3.08 3.75
N ALA A 46 -15.89 -2.70 2.48
CA ALA A 46 -15.75 -1.31 2.06
C ALA A 46 -17.09 -0.55 2.13
N PRO A 47 -17.07 0.80 2.09
CA PRO A 47 -18.27 1.59 1.91
C PRO A 47 -19.04 1.24 0.63
N ALA A 48 -20.34 1.49 0.61
CA ALA A 48 -21.15 1.23 -0.58
C ALA A 48 -20.60 1.97 -1.81
N GLY A 49 -20.44 1.25 -2.91
CA GLY A 49 -19.91 1.75 -4.18
C GLY A 49 -18.38 1.73 -4.28
N TRP A 50 -17.66 1.46 -3.19
CA TRP A 50 -16.21 1.28 -3.19
C TRP A 50 -15.84 -0.16 -3.52
N SER A 51 -14.58 -0.42 -3.85
CA SER A 51 -14.10 -1.77 -4.18
C SER A 51 -12.83 -2.16 -3.44
N LEU A 52 -12.69 -3.47 -3.23
CA LEU A 52 -11.56 -4.17 -2.63
C LEU A 52 -10.98 -5.14 -3.65
N THR A 53 -9.79 -4.84 -4.16
CA THR A 53 -9.07 -5.71 -5.08
C THR A 53 -8.01 -6.50 -4.34
N VAL A 54 -8.21 -7.81 -4.21
CA VAL A 54 -7.20 -8.71 -3.63
C VAL A 54 -6.11 -8.98 -4.66
N LEU A 55 -4.86 -8.69 -4.29
CA LEU A 55 -3.68 -8.91 -5.10
C LEU A 55 -3.09 -10.30 -4.85
N THR A 56 -2.15 -10.72 -5.68
CA THR A 56 -1.62 -12.10 -5.68
C THR A 56 -0.83 -12.45 -4.41
N ASP A 57 -0.34 -11.46 -3.67
CA ASP A 57 0.30 -11.63 -2.37
C ASP A 57 -0.69 -11.59 -1.18
N GLY A 58 -2.00 -11.47 -1.46
CA GLY A 58 -3.07 -11.40 -0.46
C GLY A 58 -3.29 -10.00 0.13
N SER A 59 -2.49 -9.01 -0.24
CA SER A 59 -2.77 -7.61 0.08
C SER A 59 -3.99 -7.10 -0.70
N VAL A 60 -4.63 -6.03 -0.22
CA VAL A 60 -5.87 -5.50 -0.81
C VAL A 60 -5.71 -4.04 -1.15
N LEU A 61 -5.98 -3.69 -2.41
CA LEU A 61 -6.12 -2.30 -2.84
C LEU A 61 -7.56 -1.83 -2.60
N VAL A 62 -7.72 -0.68 -1.96
CA VAL A 62 -9.02 -0.05 -1.69
C VAL A 62 -9.21 1.09 -2.68
N ALA A 63 -10.26 1.03 -3.49
CA ALA A 63 -10.63 2.09 -4.41
C ALA A 63 -11.98 2.70 -4.03
N ASP A 64 -12.10 4.01 -4.24
CA ASP A 64 -13.34 4.74 -4.00
C ASP A 64 -14.39 4.48 -5.08
N ALA A 65 -15.54 5.17 -4.99
CA ALA A 65 -16.63 5.03 -5.96
C ALA A 65 -16.28 5.49 -7.39
N ALA A 66 -15.20 6.26 -7.57
CA ALA A 66 -14.68 6.65 -8.88
C ALA A 66 -13.63 5.65 -9.42
N GLY A 67 -13.30 4.60 -8.66
CA GLY A 67 -12.25 3.64 -8.99
C GLY A 67 -10.84 4.16 -8.71
N VAL A 68 -10.71 5.27 -7.96
CA VAL A 68 -9.41 5.82 -7.60
C VAL A 68 -8.85 5.05 -6.40
N PRO A 69 -7.59 4.55 -6.45
CA PRO A 69 -6.96 3.95 -5.29
C PRO A 69 -6.79 4.98 -4.16
N VAL A 70 -7.41 4.71 -3.01
CA VAL A 70 -7.45 5.62 -1.85
C VAL A 70 -6.87 5.01 -0.57
N GLY A 71 -6.61 3.70 -0.57
CA GLY A 71 -6.00 3.01 0.56
C GLY A 71 -5.59 1.59 0.24
N GLY A 72 -4.98 0.94 1.21
CA GLY A 72 -4.57 -0.45 1.11
C GLY A 72 -4.62 -1.15 2.46
N LEU A 73 -4.89 -2.45 2.42
CA LEU A 73 -4.92 -3.34 3.57
C LEU A 73 -3.91 -4.46 3.40
N SER A 74 -3.08 -4.70 4.41
CA SER A 74 -2.12 -5.81 4.45
C SER A 74 -2.27 -6.62 5.74
N GLY A 75 -1.46 -7.67 5.89
CA GLY A 75 -1.37 -8.44 7.14
C GLY A 75 -2.34 -9.62 7.28
N GLY A 76 -3.03 -9.98 6.19
CA GLY A 76 -3.80 -11.22 6.08
C GLY A 76 -3.80 -11.72 4.64
N ALA A 77 -3.84 -13.03 4.44
CA ALA A 77 -4.05 -13.63 3.12
C ALA A 77 -5.52 -13.45 2.72
N ALA A 78 -5.87 -12.24 2.28
CA ALA A 78 -7.24 -11.91 1.94
C ALA A 78 -7.72 -12.74 0.75
N VAL A 79 -9.02 -13.04 0.75
CA VAL A 79 -9.71 -13.73 -0.33
C VAL A 79 -10.92 -12.89 -0.72
N ALA A 80 -11.08 -12.62 -2.01
CA ALA A 80 -12.22 -11.88 -2.51
C ALA A 80 -13.51 -12.68 -2.31
N VAL A 81 -14.54 -12.04 -1.75
CA VAL A 81 -15.89 -12.61 -1.58
C VAL A 81 -16.88 -11.89 -2.49
N ALA A 82 -16.81 -10.57 -2.54
CA ALA A 82 -17.57 -9.69 -3.41
C ALA A 82 -16.71 -8.45 -3.74
N PRO A 83 -17.13 -7.57 -4.68
CA PRO A 83 -16.36 -6.39 -5.05
C PRO A 83 -16.01 -5.47 -3.87
N ASP A 84 -16.85 -5.40 -2.85
CA ASP A 84 -16.72 -4.57 -1.65
C ASP A 84 -16.44 -5.39 -0.38
N LEU A 85 -16.17 -6.69 -0.51
CA LEU A 85 -16.06 -7.63 0.61
C LEU A 85 -14.92 -8.61 0.41
N VAL A 86 -14.00 -8.65 1.37
CA VAL A 86 -12.95 -9.68 1.45
C VAL A 86 -13.07 -10.46 2.74
N ARG A 87 -12.55 -11.68 2.73
CA ARG A 87 -12.43 -12.57 3.88
C ARG A 87 -10.96 -12.78 4.21
N VAL A 88 -10.63 -12.70 5.50
CA VAL A 88 -9.33 -13.08 6.04
C VAL A 88 -9.56 -14.19 7.06
N ASP A 89 -8.95 -15.35 6.81
CA ASP A 89 -8.99 -16.49 7.72
C ASP A 89 -7.65 -16.61 8.45
N GLY A 90 -7.68 -16.62 9.78
CA GLY A 90 -6.48 -16.74 10.61
C GLY A 90 -6.60 -17.90 11.58
N THR A 91 -5.77 -18.94 11.42
CA THR A 91 -5.71 -20.05 12.39
C THR A 91 -5.13 -19.62 13.74
N THR A 92 -4.28 -18.59 13.73
CA THR A 92 -3.70 -17.95 14.92
C THR A 92 -4.25 -16.55 15.18
N GLY A 93 -5.24 -16.12 14.39
CA GLY A 93 -5.64 -14.72 14.26
C GLY A 93 -5.01 -14.04 13.05
N ALA A 94 -5.34 -12.76 12.86
CA ALA A 94 -4.81 -11.92 11.79
C ALA A 94 -4.45 -10.54 12.34
N ASP A 95 -3.37 -9.96 11.82
CA ASP A 95 -2.91 -8.60 12.16
C ASP A 95 -3.04 -7.72 10.93
N LEU A 96 -4.23 -7.16 10.73
CA LEU A 96 -4.52 -6.31 9.60
C LEU A 96 -3.92 -4.92 9.79
N TRP A 97 -3.38 -4.33 8.73
CA TRP A 97 -2.85 -2.98 8.74
C TRP A 97 -3.41 -2.19 7.56
N LEU A 98 -4.23 -1.17 7.87
CA LEU A 98 -4.86 -0.26 6.92
C LEU A 98 -4.09 1.06 6.86
N ALA A 99 -3.77 1.52 5.65
CA ALA A 99 -3.29 2.88 5.43
C ALA A 99 -3.99 3.55 4.24
N SER A 100 -4.17 4.86 4.33
CA SER A 100 -4.63 5.74 3.25
C SER A 100 -3.53 6.63 2.69
N ALA A 101 -2.32 6.61 3.27
CA ALA A 101 -1.19 7.42 2.84
C ALA A 101 0.09 6.57 2.73
N THR A 102 0.79 6.72 1.62
CA THR A 102 2.04 5.98 1.30
C THR A 102 3.25 6.89 1.19
N VAL A 103 3.03 8.16 0.82
CA VAL A 103 4.06 9.18 0.65
C VAL A 103 3.97 10.16 1.80
N ALA A 104 5.00 10.24 2.63
CA ALA A 104 5.10 11.21 3.72
C ALA A 104 5.64 12.57 3.26
N ALA A 105 6.55 12.58 2.28
CA ALA A 105 7.10 13.80 1.70
C ALA A 105 7.71 13.55 0.31
N LEU A 106 7.70 14.59 -0.52
CA LEU A 106 8.35 14.64 -1.84
C LEU A 106 9.32 15.81 -1.90
N SER A 107 10.48 15.61 -2.51
CA SER A 107 11.48 16.67 -2.67
C SER A 107 12.32 16.52 -3.94
N TRP A 108 12.14 17.45 -4.87
CA TRP A 108 13.04 17.61 -6.01
C TRP A 108 14.38 18.20 -5.58
N GLY A 109 15.44 17.76 -6.24
CA GLY A 109 16.79 18.31 -6.10
C GLY A 109 17.77 17.58 -7.00
N ASP A 110 19.03 18.03 -7.01
CA ASP A 110 20.10 17.34 -7.73
C ASP A 110 20.70 16.23 -6.88
N ARG A 111 20.66 15.00 -7.40
CA ARG A 111 21.28 13.80 -6.79
C ARG A 111 21.89 12.95 -7.90
N GLU A 112 23.01 12.30 -7.60
CA GLU A 112 23.67 11.35 -8.52
C GLU A 112 23.96 11.92 -9.92
N GLY A 113 24.11 13.24 -10.05
CA GLY A 113 24.49 13.91 -11.30
C GLY A 113 23.34 14.54 -12.10
N GLY A 114 22.10 14.48 -11.61
CA GLY A 114 20.99 15.16 -12.27
C GLY A 114 19.75 15.35 -11.38
N GLU A 115 18.67 15.81 -12.00
CA GLU A 115 17.40 16.02 -11.32
C GLU A 115 16.86 14.71 -10.74
N SER A 116 16.38 14.75 -9.50
CA SER A 116 15.94 13.57 -8.75
C SER A 116 14.77 13.92 -7.83
N LEU A 117 13.74 13.08 -7.83
CA LEU A 117 12.62 13.15 -6.90
C LEU A 117 12.87 12.23 -5.71
N GLY A 118 13.15 12.82 -4.55
CA GLY A 118 13.25 12.07 -3.29
C GLY A 118 11.86 11.81 -2.71
N VAL A 119 11.45 10.54 -2.70
CA VAL A 119 10.21 10.03 -2.11
C VAL A 119 10.50 9.55 -0.70
N THR A 120 9.89 10.18 0.31
CA THR A 120 9.93 9.71 1.71
C THR A 120 8.70 8.85 1.96
N PRO A 121 8.81 7.52 2.10
CA PRO A 121 7.63 6.66 2.24
C PRO A 121 7.20 6.49 3.72
N THR A 122 5.92 6.20 3.92
CA THR A 122 5.35 5.82 5.22
C THR A 122 5.79 4.42 5.62
N ALA A 123 5.63 4.07 6.91
CA ALA A 123 5.95 2.72 7.39
C ALA A 123 5.13 1.63 6.68
N TRP A 124 3.85 1.92 6.40
CA TRP A 124 2.98 1.00 5.68
C TRP A 124 3.46 0.73 4.25
N ALA A 125 3.87 1.78 3.52
CA ALA A 125 4.37 1.67 2.15
C ALA A 125 5.65 0.79 2.04
N ARG A 126 6.47 0.77 3.09
CA ARG A 126 7.70 -0.05 3.13
C ARG A 126 7.41 -1.55 3.28
N ALA A 127 6.26 -1.92 3.83
CA ALA A 127 6.02 -3.26 4.38
C ALA A 127 4.79 -3.99 3.82
N SER A 128 3.98 -3.35 2.98
CA SER A 128 2.62 -3.83 2.64
C SER A 128 2.46 -4.38 1.22
N GLY A 129 3.54 -4.92 0.65
CA GLY A 129 3.49 -5.76 -0.55
C GLY A 129 2.99 -5.04 -1.81
N LEU A 130 2.25 -5.75 -2.64
CA LEU A 130 1.76 -5.26 -3.94
C LEU A 130 0.76 -4.11 -3.78
N ALA A 131 -0.10 -4.14 -2.76
CA ALA A 131 -1.03 -3.03 -2.52
C ALA A 131 -0.26 -1.74 -2.18
N ALA A 132 0.89 -1.86 -1.51
CA ALA A 132 1.77 -0.71 -1.32
C ALA A 132 2.36 -0.20 -2.63
N GLN A 133 2.81 -1.09 -3.52
CA GLN A 133 3.36 -0.69 -4.81
C GLN A 133 2.35 0.11 -5.64
N ASP A 134 1.17 -0.46 -5.84
CA ASP A 134 0.10 0.16 -6.63
C ASP A 134 -0.37 1.48 -6.02
N LEU A 135 -0.62 1.51 -4.71
CA LEU A 135 -1.08 2.70 -4.01
C LEU A 135 0.00 3.80 -3.99
N THR A 136 1.26 3.43 -3.80
CA THR A 136 2.36 4.40 -3.76
C THR A 136 2.55 5.06 -5.11
N TRP A 137 2.51 4.29 -6.21
CA TRP A 137 2.60 4.86 -7.55
C TRP A 137 1.43 5.79 -7.86
N ALA A 138 0.19 5.35 -7.58
CA ALA A 138 -1.01 6.17 -7.81
C ALA A 138 -0.95 7.50 -7.04
N GLN A 139 -0.54 7.47 -5.77
CA GLN A 139 -0.42 8.68 -4.95
C GLN A 139 0.75 9.57 -5.37
N LEU A 140 1.87 8.98 -5.78
CA LEU A 140 3.03 9.70 -6.26
C LEU A 140 2.68 10.50 -7.53
N VAL A 141 2.12 9.85 -8.55
CA VAL A 141 1.75 10.50 -9.81
C VAL A 141 0.66 11.56 -9.60
N ALA A 142 -0.30 11.30 -8.71
CA ALA A 142 -1.32 12.29 -8.37
C ALA A 142 -0.75 13.56 -7.72
N GLN A 143 0.29 13.43 -6.90
CA GLN A 143 0.95 14.56 -6.23
C GLN A 143 2.03 15.24 -7.09
N GLU A 144 2.74 14.46 -7.90
CA GLU A 144 3.80 14.91 -8.78
C GLU A 144 3.64 14.28 -10.17
N PRO A 145 2.84 14.89 -11.06
CA PRO A 145 2.60 14.35 -12.40
C PRO A 145 3.85 14.22 -13.26
N ARG A 146 4.95 14.95 -12.97
CA ARG A 146 6.22 14.78 -13.69
C ARG A 146 6.90 13.46 -13.39
N ALA A 147 6.48 12.75 -12.34
CA ALA A 147 6.99 11.42 -12.01
C ALA A 147 6.43 10.32 -12.93
N ASP A 148 5.38 10.60 -13.73
CA ASP A 148 4.71 9.63 -14.60
C ASP A 148 5.56 9.25 -15.82
N ALA A 149 6.65 8.53 -15.56
CA ALA A 149 7.58 8.01 -16.54
C ALA A 149 7.91 6.54 -16.23
N PRO A 150 8.00 5.64 -17.24
CA PRO A 150 8.29 4.22 -17.03
C PRO A 150 9.54 3.96 -16.17
N THR A 151 10.65 4.63 -16.47
CA THR A 151 11.89 4.47 -15.69
C THR A 151 11.71 4.86 -14.21
N MET A 152 10.94 5.91 -13.90
CA MET A 152 10.71 6.34 -12.52
C MET A 152 9.80 5.35 -11.77
N HIS A 153 8.81 4.77 -12.45
CA HIS A 153 7.99 3.70 -11.91
C HIS A 153 8.84 2.48 -11.55
N ASP A 154 9.69 2.04 -12.48
CA ASP A 154 10.52 0.84 -12.28
C ASP A 154 11.61 1.06 -11.22
N GLN A 155 12.17 2.27 -11.12
CA GLN A 155 13.05 2.68 -10.02
C GLN A 155 12.31 2.61 -8.67
N LEU A 156 11.08 3.12 -8.59
CA LEU A 156 10.25 3.06 -7.37
C LEU A 156 10.01 1.61 -6.94
N LEU A 157 9.54 0.76 -7.86
CA LEU A 157 9.29 -0.65 -7.56
C LEU A 157 10.56 -1.38 -7.13
N CYS A 158 11.69 -1.12 -7.79
CA CYS A 158 12.98 -1.69 -7.41
C CYS A 158 13.39 -1.25 -5.99
N HIS A 159 13.19 0.02 -5.64
CA HIS A 159 13.47 0.53 -4.30
C HIS A 159 12.58 -0.09 -3.22
N MET A 160 11.27 -0.24 -3.50
CA MET A 160 10.32 -0.88 -2.58
C MET A 160 10.70 -2.34 -2.30
N LEU A 161 11.26 -3.04 -3.29
CA LEU A 161 11.69 -4.44 -3.14
C LEU A 161 13.08 -4.60 -2.52
N GLY A 162 14.06 -3.85 -3.03
CA GLY A 162 15.48 -4.05 -2.72
C GLY A 162 16.06 -3.12 -1.66
N ALA A 163 15.37 -2.00 -1.36
CA ALA A 163 15.84 -1.01 -0.41
C ALA A 163 14.70 -0.38 0.42
N PRO A 164 13.76 -1.18 0.97
CA PRO A 164 12.57 -0.67 1.65
C PRO A 164 12.88 0.17 2.88
N ASP A 165 14.06 0.02 3.51
CA ASP A 165 14.43 0.73 4.74
C ASP A 165 15.13 2.09 4.50
N LYS A 166 15.37 2.48 3.25
CA LYS A 166 16.02 3.76 2.92
C LYS A 166 15.16 4.94 3.34
N ALA A 167 15.73 5.94 4.00
CA ALA A 167 14.98 7.14 4.40
C ALA A 167 14.22 7.77 3.23
N GLN A 168 14.82 7.81 2.04
CA GLN A 168 14.21 8.23 0.78
C GLN A 168 14.51 7.24 -0.34
N TRP A 169 13.57 7.09 -1.26
CA TRP A 169 13.75 6.48 -2.58
C TRP A 169 13.89 7.60 -3.60
N ASN A 170 15.01 7.65 -4.30
CA ASN A 170 15.31 8.73 -5.24
C ASN A 170 14.96 8.24 -6.65
N LEU A 171 14.13 9.01 -7.36
CA LEU A 171 13.66 8.65 -8.69
C LEU A 171 14.16 9.68 -9.69
N GLU A 172 14.92 9.23 -10.68
CA GLU A 172 15.57 10.10 -11.66
C GLU A 172 14.91 9.97 -13.05
N PRO A 173 14.31 11.04 -13.60
CA PRO A 173 13.67 10.99 -14.92
C PRO A 173 14.66 10.85 -16.09
N TRP A 174 15.95 11.14 -15.86
CA TRP A 174 16.99 11.11 -16.90
C TRP A 174 17.66 9.76 -17.08
N ARG A 175 17.43 8.81 -16.17
CA ARG A 175 17.97 7.45 -16.27
C ARG A 175 17.30 6.69 -17.41
N PRO A 176 18.02 5.79 -18.09
CA PRO A 176 17.44 5.02 -19.18
C PRO A 176 16.31 4.12 -18.69
N ASP A 177 15.38 3.85 -19.60
CA ASP A 177 14.39 2.78 -19.43
C ASP A 177 15.05 1.44 -19.79
N VAL A 178 15.06 0.50 -18.85
CA VAL A 178 15.79 -0.78 -18.93
C VAL A 178 14.92 -1.92 -18.43
N ASP A 179 15.22 -3.14 -18.84
CA ASP A 179 14.51 -4.30 -18.30
C ASP A 179 14.73 -4.47 -16.78
N ALA A 180 13.81 -5.18 -16.13
CA ALA A 180 13.82 -5.38 -14.68
C ALA A 180 15.11 -6.03 -14.14
N PHE A 181 15.76 -6.92 -14.89
CA PHE A 181 17.02 -7.53 -14.45
C PHE A 181 18.14 -6.51 -14.45
N THR A 182 18.22 -5.68 -15.49
CA THR A 182 19.18 -4.57 -15.59
C THR A 182 18.93 -3.55 -14.47
N MET A 183 17.68 -3.18 -14.20
CA MET A 183 17.29 -2.29 -13.10
C MET A 183 17.82 -2.78 -11.75
N ILE A 184 17.59 -4.07 -11.43
CA ILE A 184 18.06 -4.69 -10.19
C ILE A 184 19.60 -4.79 -10.17
N ALA A 185 20.22 -5.18 -11.28
CA ALA A 185 21.68 -5.30 -11.39
C ALA A 185 22.38 -3.95 -11.16
N ALA A 186 21.77 -2.86 -11.61
CA ALA A 186 22.20 -1.50 -11.37
C ALA A 186 21.79 -0.94 -9.99
N ARG A 187 21.27 -1.79 -9.09
CA ARG A 187 20.83 -1.41 -7.73
C ARG A 187 19.78 -0.30 -7.74
N CYS A 188 18.83 -0.42 -8.67
CA CYS A 188 17.72 0.49 -8.91
C CYS A 188 18.08 1.82 -9.58
N ASN A 189 19.36 2.06 -9.91
CA ASN A 189 19.84 3.32 -10.50
C ASN A 189 20.66 3.03 -11.78
N PRO A 190 20.02 2.71 -12.92
CA PRO A 190 20.74 2.44 -14.17
C PRO A 190 21.41 3.68 -14.75
N GLU A 191 22.48 3.47 -15.51
CA GLU A 191 23.30 4.50 -16.18
C GLU A 191 23.12 4.47 -17.70
#